data_AF-A0A0J1BIC4-F1
#
_entry.id   AF-A0A0J1BIC4-F1
#
_cell.length_a   1.000
_cell.length_b   1.000
_cell.length_c   1.000
_cell.angle_alpha   90.00
_cell.angle_beta   90.00
_cell.angle_gamma   90.00
#
_symmetry.space_group_name_H-M   'P 1'
#
loop_
_entity.id
_entity.type
_entity.pdbx_description
1 polymer ?
#
loop_
_entity_poly.entity_id
_entity_poly.type
_entity_poly.pdbx_seq_one_letter_code
_entity_poly.pdbx_strand_id
1 'polypeptide(L)' 'MMMLVFTAFALLLIGLELFTGCAMLGWAADKMVVEREKSPGPYWFAIALHSLVGIGLPILFAIYA' A
#
# COMPACT_ATOMS: atom_id res chain seq x y z
N MET A 1 -19.70 6.34 -1.60
CA MET A 1 -19.48 5.43 -2.75
C MET A 1 -18.02 5.43 -3.18
N MET A 2 -17.48 6.56 -3.66
CA MET A 2 -16.11 6.64 -4.20
C MET A 2 -15.01 6.23 -3.19
N MET A 3 -15.06 6.71 -1.94
CA MET A 3 -14.10 6.32 -0.90
C MET A 3 -14.07 4.80 -0.65
N LEU A 4 -15.23 4.15 -0.60
CA LEU A 4 -15.30 2.69 -0.37
C LEU A 4 -14.62 1.91 -1.51
N VAL A 5 -14.74 2.39 -2.76
CA VAL A 5 -14.07 1.78 -3.91
C VAL A 5 -12.54 1.94 -3.77
N PHE A 6 -12.05 3.12 -3.38
CA PHE A 6 -10.63 3.35 -3.15
C PHE A 6 -10.08 2.49 -2.01
N THR A 7 -10.77 2.40 -0.88
CA THR A 7 -10.36 1.56 0.25
C THR A 7 -10.35 0.08 -0.14
N ALA A 8 -11.38 -0.39 -0.85
CA ALA A 8 -11.44 -1.77 -1.32
C ALA A 8 -10.30 -2.10 -2.30
N PHE A 9 -9.99 -1.19 -3.22
CA PHE A 9 -8.86 -1.33 -4.13
C PHE A 9 -7.53 -1.39 -3.37
N ALA A 10 -7.32 -0.49 -2.40
CA ALA A 10 -6.10 -0.49 -1.58
C ALA A 10 -5.95 -1.78 -0.77
N LEU A 11 -7.03 -2.31 -0.20
CA LEU A 11 -7.01 -3.59 0.53
C LEU A 11 -6.60 -4.77 -0.37
N LEU A 12 -7.13 -4.83 -1.59
CA LEU A 12 -6.75 -5.85 -2.57
C LEU A 12 -5.28 -5.71 -2.98
N LEU A 13 -4.81 -4.47 -3.16
CA LEU A 13 -3.43 -4.18 -3.52
C LEU A 13 -2.48 -4.63 -2.40
N ILE A 14 -2.74 -4.25 -1.15
CA ILE A 14 -1.95 -4.68 0.02
C ILE A 14 -2.01 -6.21 0.16
N GLY A 15 -3.18 -6.82 -0.05
CA GLY A 15 -3.33 -8.28 -0.04
C GLY A 15 -2.45 -8.97 -1.08
N LEU A 16 -2.39 -8.45 -2.31
CA LEU A 16 -1.53 -8.94 -3.37
C LEU A 16 -0.05 -8.75 -3.03
N GLU A 17 0.35 -7.60 -2.47
CA GLU A 17 1.73 -7.36 -2.08
C GLU A 17 2.19 -8.28 -0.94
N LEU A 18 1.29 -8.58 0.01
CA LEU A 18 1.53 -9.54 1.09
C LEU A 18 1.64 -10.97 0.59
N PHE A 19 0.82 -11.35 -0.39
CA PHE A 19 0.80 -12.68 -0.99
C PHE A 19 2.01 -12.94 -1.89
N THR A 20 2.35 -11.98 -2.75
CA THR A 20 3.47 -12.10 -3.70
C THR A 20 4.82 -11.81 -3.07
N GLY A 21 4.85 -11.15 -1.90
CA GLY A 21 6.09 -10.68 -1.29
C GLY A 21 6.77 -9.55 -2.09
N CYS A 22 6.06 -8.92 -3.02
CA CYS A 22 6.54 -7.81 -3.83
C CYS A 22 5.70 -6.57 -3.51
N ALA A 23 6.33 -5.45 -3.18
CA ALA A 23 5.65 -4.19 -2.96
C ALA A 23 6.17 -3.14 -3.95
N MET A 24 5.29 -2.29 -4.46
CA MET A 24 5.69 -1.26 -5.44
C MET A 24 6.07 0.03 -4.70
N LEU A 25 7.33 0.46 -4.79
CA LEU A 25 7.78 1.68 -4.12
C LEU A 25 8.71 2.48 -5.05
N GLY A 26 8.20 3.59 -5.60
CA GLY A 26 9.01 4.54 -6.37
C GLY A 26 8.24 5.26 -7.47
N TRP A 27 8.53 6.56 -7.63
CA TRP A 27 8.08 7.39 -8.76
C TRP A 27 9.12 7.42 -9.91
N ALA A 28 10.34 6.93 -9.66
CA ALA A 28 11.47 6.93 -10.59
C ALA A 28 11.78 5.49 -11.04
N ALA A 29 11.87 5.30 -12.36
CA ALA A 29 11.71 4.05 -13.10
C ALA A 29 12.70 2.90 -12.81
N ASP A 30 13.79 3.12 -12.05
CA ASP A 30 14.90 2.16 -12.08
C ASP A 30 14.74 0.97 -11.13
N LYS A 31 13.96 1.08 -10.04
CA LYS A 31 13.62 -0.04 -9.14
C LYS A 31 12.24 0.17 -8.51
N MET A 32 11.19 0.04 -9.30
CA MET A 32 9.80 0.22 -8.84
C MET A 32 9.31 -0.93 -7.94
N VAL A 33 9.93 -2.11 -7.99
CA VAL A 33 9.49 -3.29 -7.24
C VAL A 33 10.49 -3.62 -6.13
N VAL A 34 9.98 -3.70 -4.91
CA VAL A 34 10.69 -4.07 -3.70
C VAL A 34 10.29 -5.49 -3.32
N GLU A 35 11.24 -6.42 -3.39
CA GLU A 35 11.02 -7.81 -3.00
C GLU A 35 11.33 -7.99 -1.50
N ARG A 36 10.45 -8.71 -0.79
CA ARG A 36 10.59 -8.99 0.65
C ARG A 36 11.89 -9.74 0.95
N GLU A 37 12.29 -10.68 0.10
CA GLU A 37 13.50 -11.50 0.32
C GLU A 37 14.80 -10.71 0.17
N LYS A 38 14.85 -9.76 -0.78
CA LYS A 38 16.04 -8.96 -1.05
C LYS A 38 16.17 -7.76 -0.11
N SER A 39 15.04 -7.18 0.29
CA SER A 39 14.98 -5.93 1.04
C SER A 39 13.77 -5.90 1.97
N PRO A 40 13.79 -6.66 3.08
CA PRO A 40 12.65 -6.80 3.96
C PRO A 40 12.23 -5.49 4.63
N GLY A 41 13.20 -4.65 5.02
CA GLY A 41 12.92 -3.33 5.63
C GLY A 41 12.12 -2.41 4.70
N PRO A 42 12.65 -2.09 3.49
CA PRO A 42 11.94 -1.31 2.49
C PRO A 42 10.59 -1.91 2.08
N TYR A 43 10.49 -3.25 2.03
CA TYR A 43 9.23 -3.93 1.74
C TYR A 43 8.17 -3.63 2.80
N TRP A 44 8.50 -3.81 4.09
CA TRP A 44 7.55 -3.52 5.17
C TRP A 44 7.22 -2.04 5.29
N PHE A 45 8.17 -1.16 4.98
CA PHE A 45 7.91 0.28 4.88
C PHE A 45 6.88 0.59 3.78
N ALA A 46 6.98 -0.05 2.61
CA ALA A 46 6.02 0.08 1.52
C ALA A 46 4.61 -0.33 1.95
N ILE A 47 4.47 -1.52 2.55
CA ILE A 47 3.20 -2.04 3.06
C ILE A 47 2.60 -1.08 4.09
N ALA A 48 3.42 -0.57 5.01
CA ALA A 48 2.95 0.37 6.03
C ALA A 48 2.45 1.68 5.41
N LEU A 49 3.17 2.21 4.41
CA LEU A 49 2.77 3.42 3.69
C LEU A 49 1.46 3.20 2.91
N HIS A 50 1.35 2.10 2.16
CA HIS A 50 0.13 1.73 1.43
C HIS A 50 -1.06 1.54 2.37
N SER A 51 -0.85 0.92 3.54
CA SER A 51 -1.90 0.76 4.55
C SER A 51 -2.33 2.11 5.15
N LEU A 52 -1.38 2.98 5.47
CA LEU A 52 -1.67 4.29 6.05
C LEU A 52 -2.42 5.20 5.06
N VAL A 53 -2.01 5.21 3.79
CA VAL A 53 -2.66 6.02 2.75
C VAL A 53 -3.99 5.39 2.30
N GLY A 54 -4.02 4.09 2.08
CA GLY A 54 -5.17 3.37 1.53
C GLY A 54 -6.29 3.07 2.53
N ILE A 55 -5.98 3.05 3.84
CA ILE A 55 -6.93 2.73 4.91
C ILE A 55 -6.97 3.87 5.93
N GLY A 56 -5.81 4.31 6.42
CA GLY A 56 -5.72 5.35 7.45
C GLY A 56 -6.34 6.68 7.02
N LEU A 57 -5.99 7.20 5.84
CA LEU A 57 -6.56 8.46 5.35
C LEU A 57 -8.09 8.38 5.13
N PRO A 58 -8.66 7.35 4.46
CA PRO A 58 -10.11 7.20 4.37
C PRO A 58 -10.82 7.14 5.73
N ILE A 59 -10.25 6.46 6.72
CA ILE A 59 -10.83 6.41 8.08
C ILE A 59 -10.83 7.80 8.71
N LEU A 60 -9.70 8.51 8.66
CA LEU A 60 -9.61 9.88 9.17
C LEU A 60 -10.62 10.79 8.47
N PHE A 61 -10.73 10.70 7.15
CA PHE A 61 -11.69 11.48 6.39
C PHE A 61 -13.12 11.14 6.78
N ALA A 62 -13.46 9.86 6.97
CA ALA A 62 -14.79 9.44 7.41
C ALA A 62 -15.16 9.91 8.82
N ILE A 63 -14.18 10.17 9.68
CA ILE A 63 -14.39 10.66 11.06
C ILE A 63 -14.52 12.19 11.10
N TYR A 64 -13.73 12.90 10.29
CA TYR A 64 -13.56 14.35 10.41
C TYR A 64 -14.20 15.18 9.27
N ALA A 65 -14.70 14.56 8.20
CA ALA A 65 -15.41 15.22 7.10
C ALA A 65 -16.93 15.11 7.23
#